data_AF-A0A926H171-F1
#
_entry.id   AF-A0A926H171-F1
#
_cell.length_a   1.000
_cell.length_b   1.000
_cell.length_c   1.000
_cell.angle_alpha   90.00
_cell.angle_beta   90.00
_cell.angle_gamma   90.00
#
_symmetry.space_group_name_H-M   'P 1'
#
loop_
_entity.id
_entity.type
_entity.pdbx_description
1 polymer ?
#
loop_
_entity_poly.entity_id
_entity_poly.type
_entity_poly.pdbx_seq_one_letter_code
_entity_poly.pdbx_strand_id
1 'polypeptide(L)' 'MNRRFPALSNRNFRLLWAGQVVSLAGSQMQAVAINWEIYERTGSTVMLGIVGLARVVPIIVFSLFGGVVAD' A
#
# COMPACT_ATOMS: atom_id res chain seq x y z
N MET A 1 21.48 27.20 14.45
CA MET A 1 20.47 26.82 13.44
C MET A 1 19.98 25.40 13.76
N ASN A 2 18.82 25.25 14.42
CA ASN A 2 18.24 23.96 14.83
C ASN A 2 17.82 23.13 13.60
N ARG A 3 18.67 22.23 13.09
CA ARG A 3 18.30 21.28 12.04
C ARG A 3 17.63 20.05 12.67
N ARG A 4 16.38 20.21 13.13
CA ARG A 4 15.58 19.10 13.69
C ARG A 4 15.24 18.00 12.66
N PHE A 5 15.34 18.29 11.36
CA PHE A 5 15.09 17.31 10.28
C PHE A 5 16.11 17.45 9.12
N PRO A 6 17.30 16.86 9.24
CA PRO A 6 18.33 16.94 8.18
C PRO A 6 17.90 16.25 6.87
N ALA A 7 17.10 15.18 6.94
CA ALA A 7 16.62 14.43 5.77
C ALA A 7 15.75 15.28 4.83
N LEU A 8 14.87 16.13 5.37
CA LEU A 8 13.98 17.02 4.60
C LEU A 8 14.71 18.26 4.04
N SER A 9 15.99 18.45 4.36
CA SER A 9 16.79 19.55 3.84
C SER A 9 17.22 19.34 2.39
N ASN A 10 17.21 18.08 1.91
CA ASN A 10 17.54 17.76 0.53
C ASN A 10 16.28 17.82 -0.35
N ARG A 11 16.30 18.68 -1.38
CA ARG A 11 15.15 18.92 -2.28
C ARG A 11 14.67 17.64 -2.97
N ASN A 12 15.59 16.78 -3.40
CA ASN A 12 15.26 15.53 -4.09
C ASN A 12 14.58 14.54 -3.13
N PHE A 13 15.11 14.41 -1.91
CA PHE A 13 14.49 13.58 -0.88
C PHE A 13 13.10 14.08 -0.50
N ARG A 14 12.91 15.40 -0.39
CA ARG A 14 11.60 15.99 -0.07
C ARG A 14 10.54 15.73 -1.16
N LEU A 15 10.94 15.79 -2.43
CA LEU A 15 10.05 15.48 -3.56
C LEU A 15 9.70 13.99 -3.58
N LEU A 16 10.70 13.12 -3.39
CA LEU A 16 10.49 11.67 -3.30
C LEU A 16 9.56 11.33 -2.13
N TRP A 17 9.82 11.86 -0.95
CA TRP A 17 9.00 11.64 0.24
C TRP A 17 7.56 12.12 0.06
N ALA A 18 7.35 13.33 -0.48
CA ALA A 18 6.02 13.84 -0.75
C ALA A 18 5.27 12.97 -1.78
N GLY A 19 5.95 12.56 -2.86
CA GLY A 19 5.40 11.64 -3.85
C GLY A 19 5.02 10.30 -3.21
N GLN A 20 5.89 9.74 -2.38
CA GLN A 20 5.66 8.48 -1.67
C GLN A 20 4.45 8.57 -0.74
N VAL A 21 4.30 9.66 0.01
CA VAL A 21 3.14 9.89 0.88
C VAL A 21 1.86 9.92 0.06
N VAL A 22 1.84 10.66 -1.07
CA VAL A 22 0.66 10.73 -1.95
C VAL A 22 0.34 9.37 -2.57
N SER A 23 1.34 8.64 -3.07
CA SER A 23 1.17 7.32 -3.65
C SER A 23 0.64 6.30 -2.63
N LEU A 24 1.18 6.30 -1.40
CA LEU A 24 0.71 5.42 -0.33
C LEU A 24 -0.72 5.78 0.08
N ALA A 25 -1.03 7.06 0.24
CA ALA A 25 -2.38 7.51 0.56
C ALA A 25 -3.40 7.10 -0.52
N GLY A 26 -3.07 7.31 -1.80
CA GLY A 26 -3.92 6.90 -2.92
C GLY A 26 -4.14 5.39 -2.97
N SER A 27 -3.08 4.61 -2.70
CA SER A 27 -3.18 3.14 -2.65
C SER A 27 -4.10 2.67 -1.51
N GLN A 28 -4.01 3.28 -0.33
CA GLN A 28 -4.89 2.98 0.79
C GLN A 28 -6.33 3.39 0.51
N MET A 29 -6.55 4.57 -0.08
CA MET A 29 -7.88 5.00 -0.49
C MET A 29 -8.51 4.03 -1.49
N GLN A 30 -7.76 3.59 -2.50
CA GLN A 30 -8.23 2.61 -3.47
C GLN A 30 -8.59 1.29 -2.78
N ALA A 31 -7.76 0.82 -1.86
CA ALA A 31 -8.07 -0.39 -1.08
C ALA A 31 -9.37 -0.24 -0.29
N VAL A 32 -9.60 0.89 0.38
CA VAL A 32 -10.85 1.15 1.11
C VAL A 32 -12.05 1.20 0.16
N ALA A 33 -11.94 1.91 -0.96
CA ALA A 33 -13.02 2.03 -1.94
C ALA A 33 -13.45 0.66 -2.50
N ILE A 34 -12.50 -0.20 -2.84
CA ILE A 34 -12.79 -1.57 -3.31
C ILE A 34 -13.52 -2.37 -2.23
N ASN A 35 -13.07 -2.31 -0.98
CA ASN A 35 -13.74 -3.01 0.12
C ASN A 35 -15.15 -2.46 0.35
N TRP A 36 -15.32 -1.14 0.30
CA TRP A 36 -16.62 -0.50 0.45
C TRP A 36 -17.61 -0.92 -0.65
N GLU A 37 -17.20 -0.87 -1.92
CA GLU A 37 -18.02 -1.27 -3.07
C GLU A 37 -18.49 -2.74 -2.96
N ILE A 38 -17.58 -3.63 -2.56
CA ILE A 38 -17.90 -5.05 -2.37
C ILE A 38 -18.91 -5.23 -1.23
N TYR A 39 -18.72 -4.49 -0.14
CA TYR A 39 -19.66 -4.50 0.98
C TYR A 39 -21.04 -3.99 0.56
N GLU A 40 -21.10 -2.88 -0.19
CA GLU A 40 -22.35 -2.27 -0.64
C GLU A 40 -23.14 -3.18 -1.59
N ARG A 41 -22.45 -3.88 -2.51
CA ARG A 41 -23.10 -4.82 -3.44
C ARG A 41 -23.54 -6.13 -2.80
N THR A 42 -22.87 -6.56 -1.74
CA THR A 42 -23.04 -7.93 -1.20
C THR A 42 -23.73 -7.96 0.14
N GLY A 43 -23.62 -6.90 0.94
CA GLY A 43 -24.11 -6.84 2.33
C GLY A 43 -23.43 -7.82 3.29
N SER A 44 -22.40 -8.56 2.85
CA SER A 44 -21.75 -9.63 3.60
C SER A 44 -20.27 -9.36 3.85
N THR A 45 -19.90 -9.27 5.13
CA THR A 45 -18.53 -9.15 5.62
C THR A 45 -17.64 -10.35 5.28
N VAL A 46 -18.22 -11.52 4.95
CA VAL A 46 -17.46 -12.72 4.56
C VAL A 46 -16.75 -12.53 3.23
N MET A 47 -17.37 -11.81 2.28
CA MET A 47 -16.77 -11.55 0.97
C MET A 47 -15.59 -10.59 1.04
N LEU A 48 -15.57 -9.68 2.03
CA LEU A 48 -14.40 -8.85 2.34
C LEU A 48 -13.21 -9.71 2.83
N GLY A 49 -13.49 -10.73 3.65
CA GLY A 49 -12.49 -11.70 4.10
C GLY A 49 -11.87 -12.49 2.94
N ILE A 50 -12.70 -12.94 1.98
CA ILE A 50 -12.23 -13.64 0.77
C ILE A 50 -11.37 -12.73 -0.11
N VAL A 51 -11.74 -11.46 -0.27
CA VAL A 51 -10.96 -10.48 -1.06
C VAL A 51 -9.60 -10.20 -0.41
N GLY A 52 -9.56 -10.13 0.93
CA GLY A 52 -8.32 -10.08 1.69
C GLY A 52 -7.43 -11.29 1.44
N LEU A 53 -8.00 -12.50 1.50
CA LEU A 53 -7.29 -13.75 1.20
C LEU A 53 -6.77 -13.77 -0.25
N ALA A 54 -7.58 -13.35 -1.22
CA ALA A 54 -7.20 -13.28 -2.63
C ALA A 54 -6.05 -12.29 -2.89
N ARG A 55 -5.88 -11.26 -2.07
CA ARG A 55 -4.70 -10.37 -2.11
C ARG A 55 -3.45 -10.99 -1.50
N VAL A 56 -3.59 -11.71 -0.40
CA VAL A 56 -2.44 -12.26 0.35
C VAL A 56 -1.89 -13.54 -0.30
N VAL A 57 -2.74 -14.39 -0.84
CA VAL A 57 -2.35 -15.65 -1.52
C VAL A 57 -1.25 -15.44 -2.58
N PRO A 58 -1.40 -14.55 -3.58
CA PRO A 58 -0.37 -14.34 -4.58
C PRO A 58 0.90 -13.76 -3.96
N ILE A 59 0.81 -12.90 -2.93
CA ILE A 59 2.01 -12.39 -2.25
C ILE A 59 2.79 -13.53 -1.61
N ILE A 60 2.12 -14.49 -0.95
CA ILE A 60 2.80 -15.64 -0.35
C ILE A 60 3.45 -16.50 -1.44
N VAL A 61 2.72 -16.78 -2.52
CA VAL A 61 3.23 -17.61 -3.63
C VAL A 61 4.43 -16.97 -4.31
N PHE A 62 4.38 -15.66 -4.57
CA PHE A 62 5.41 -14.96 -5.33
C PHE A 62 6.52 -14.34 -4.48
N SER A 63 6.34 -14.15 -3.16
CA SER A 63 7.39 -13.58 -2.30
C SER A 63 8.63 -14.48 -2.19
N LEU A 64 8.44 -15.81 -2.19
CA LEU A 64 9.51 -16.80 -2.24
C LEU A 64 10.36 -16.67 -3.52
N PHE A 65 9.73 -16.40 -4.67
CA PHE A 65 10.45 -16.19 -5.93
C PHE A 65 11.03 -14.78 -6.04
N GLY A 66 10.31 -13.76 -5.55
CA GLY A 66 10.75 -12.38 -5.59
C GLY A 66 12.04 -12.15 -4.83
N GLY A 67 12.26 -12.85 -3.71
CA GLY A 67 13.51 -12.77 -2.94
C GLY A 67 14.72 -13.30 -3.71
N VAL A 68 14.56 -14.38 -4.48
CA VAL A 68 15.66 -14.98 -5.28
C VAL A 68 15.99 -14.15 -6.53
N VAL A 69 15.03 -13.40 -7.06
CA VAL A 69 15.25 -12.55 -8.25
C VAL A 69 15.78 -11.16 -7.88
N ALA A 70 15.57 -10.72 -6.64
CA ALA A 70 15.99 -9.41 -6.15
C ALA A 70 17.39 -9.39 -5.53
N ASP A 71 17.93 -10.56 -5.13
CA ASP A 71 19.33 -10.76 -4.72
C ASP A 71 20.24 -10.93 -5.96
#